data_AF-A0A2D4VNB3-F1
#
_entry.id   AF-A0A2D4VNB3-F1
#
_cell.length_a   1.000
_cell.length_b   1.000
_cell.length_c   1.000
_cell.angle_alpha   90.00
_cell.angle_beta   90.00
_cell.angle_gamma   90.00
#
_symmetry.space_group_name_H-M   'P 1'
#
loop_
_entity.id
_entity.type
_entity.pdbx_description
1 polymer ?
#
loop_
_entity_poly.entity_id
_entity_poly.type
_entity_poly.pdbx_seq_one_letter_code
_entity_poly.pdbx_strand_id
1 'polypeptide(L)' 'MAHAISTPVYLDRIETEAFLKNKGFNGHDIECILDLAGPVARSGRDVWPADRVERLASRAYWLGENEVHSAILAAAA' A
#
# COMPACT_ATOMS: atom_id res chain seq x y z
N MET A 1 6.82 -0.40 29.43
CA MET A 1 7.87 -0.33 28.39
C MET A 1 7.55 0.86 27.52
N ALA A 2 8.41 1.88 27.50
CA ALA A 2 8.17 3.09 26.73
C ALA A 2 8.15 2.71 25.24
N HIS A 3 7.02 2.91 24.56
CA HIS A 3 7.02 2.90 23.10
C HIS A 3 7.98 4.00 22.67
N ALA A 4 9.15 3.61 22.16
CA ALA A 4 10.00 4.53 21.44
C ALA A 4 9.12 5.14 20.34
N ILE A 5 8.87 6.45 20.42
CA ILE A 5 8.16 7.17 19.37
C ILE A 5 9.13 7.20 18.20
N SER A 6 9.10 6.14 17.38
CA SER A 6 9.86 6.08 16.14
C SER A 6 9.46 7.29 15.31
N THR A 7 10.44 8.06 14.86
CA THR A 7 10.20 9.21 13.98
C THR A 7 9.36 8.72 12.79
N PRO A 8 8.22 9.35 12.48
CA PRO A 8 7.39 8.92 11.37
C PRO A 8 8.19 8.98 10.07
N VAL A 9 8.32 7.84 9.40
CA VAL A 9 9.01 7.71 8.11
C VAL A 9 8.00 7.95 7.01
N TYR A 10 8.37 8.81 6.06
CA TYR A 10 7.56 9.10 4.88
C TYR A 10 8.36 8.73 3.65
N LEU A 11 7.68 8.13 2.68
CA LEU A 11 8.24 7.77 1.39
C LEU A 11 7.60 8.64 0.32
N ASP A 12 8.37 9.07 -0.67
CA ASP A 12 7.76 9.63 -1.87
C ASP A 12 7.14 8.53 -2.74
N ARG A 13 6.45 8.95 -3.80
CA ARG A 13 5.78 8.03 -4.72
C ARG A 13 6.76 7.03 -5.35
N ILE A 14 7.90 7.53 -5.83
CA ILE A 14 8.91 6.73 -6.56
C ILE A 14 9.52 5.70 -5.61
N GLU A 15 9.87 6.11 -4.39
CA GLU A 15 10.38 5.22 -3.35
C GLU A 15 9.37 4.13 -2.98
N THR A 16 8.09 4.50 -2.82
CA THR A 16 7.02 3.56 -2.47
C THR A 16 6.77 2.55 -3.60
N GLU A 17 6.67 3.01 -4.85
CA GLU A 17 6.50 2.15 -6.02
C GLU A 17 7.67 1.17 -6.18
N ALA A 18 8.90 1.65 -6.06
CA ALA A 18 10.10 0.80 -6.16
C ALA A 18 10.14 -0.25 -5.03
N PHE A 19 9.81 0.13 -3.80
CA PHE A 19 9.75 -0.78 -2.67
C PHE A 19 8.73 -1.90 -2.90
N LEU A 20 7.50 -1.56 -3.28
CA LEU A 20 6.44 -2.54 -3.50
C LEU A 20 6.72 -3.43 -4.72
N LYS A 21 7.26 -2.88 -5.80
CA LYS A 21 7.66 -3.66 -6.98
C LYS A 21 8.73 -4.71 -6.62
N ASN A 22 9.70 -4.35 -5.78
CA ASN A 22 10.71 -5.29 -5.28
C ASN A 22 10.13 -6.41 -4.39
N LYS A 23 8.91 -6.23 -3.87
CA LYS A 23 8.17 -7.26 -3.12
C LYS A 23 7.24 -8.11 -4.00
N GLY A 24 7.22 -7.86 -5.31
CA GLY A 24 6.43 -8.63 -6.27
C GLY A 24 5.01 -8.12 -6.49
N PHE A 25 4.65 -6.95 -5.96
CA PHE A 25 3.36 -6.33 -6.27
C PHE A 25 3.31 -5.89 -7.73
N ASN A 26 2.18 -6.12 -8.39
CA ASN A 26 1.93 -5.61 -9.73
C ASN A 26 1.51 -4.12 -9.68
N GLY A 27 1.39 -3.48 -10.85
CA GLY A 27 1.04 -2.05 -10.93
C GLY A 27 -0.31 -1.71 -10.27
N HIS A 28 -1.34 -2.53 -10.48
CA HIS A 28 -2.68 -2.28 -9.92
C HIS A 28 -2.68 -2.41 -8.39
N ASP A 29 -1.98 -3.39 -7.83
CA ASP A 29 -1.88 -3.53 -6.37
C ASP A 29 -1.14 -2.35 -5.75
N ILE A 30 -0.11 -1.85 -6.43
CA ILE A 30 0.65 -0.67 -6.00
C ILE A 30 -0.25 0.56 -5.98
N GLU A 31 -1.01 0.82 -7.05
CA GLU A 31 -1.98 1.92 -7.11
C GLU A 31 -3.01 1.82 -5.99
N CYS A 32 -3.59 0.63 -5.79
CA CYS A 32 -4.55 0.38 -4.72
C CYS A 32 -3.96 0.65 -3.32
N ILE A 33 -2.73 0.21 -3.07
CA ILE A 33 -2.02 0.48 -1.81
C ILE A 33 -1.78 1.98 -1.64
N LEU A 34 -1.35 2.70 -2.68
CA LEU A 34 -1.10 4.15 -2.62
C LEU A 34 -2.38 4.94 -2.36
N ASP A 35 -3.49 4.57 -3.00
CA ASP A 35 -4.80 5.20 -2.83
C ASP A 35 -5.35 4.97 -1.41
N LEU A 36 -5.29 3.72 -0.92
CA LEU A 36 -5.75 3.37 0.42
C LEU A 36 -4.84 3.92 1.52
N ALA A 37 -3.54 4.01 1.26
CA ALA A 37 -2.61 4.65 2.17
C ALA A 37 -2.93 6.15 2.26
N GLY A 38 -3.28 6.79 1.15
CA GLY A 38 -3.65 8.20 1.12
C GLY A 38 -2.43 9.11 1.35
N PRO A 39 -2.03 9.92 0.36
CA PRO A 39 -0.88 10.80 0.51
C PRO A 39 -1.12 11.88 1.56
N VAL A 40 -0.03 12.34 2.16
CA VAL A 40 0.02 13.51 3.03
C VAL A 40 0.92 14.56 2.39
N ALA A 41 0.42 15.79 2.28
CA ALA A 41 1.23 16.89 1.77
C ALA A 41 2.30 17.29 2.81
N ARG A 42 3.58 17.17 2.46
CA ARG A 42 4.71 17.67 3.24
C ARG A 42 5.66 18.47 2.35
N SER A 43 5.96 19.70 2.74
CA SER A 43 6.86 20.59 1.99
C SER A 43 6.47 20.74 0.50
N GLY A 44 5.17 20.76 0.21
CA GLY A 44 4.64 20.89 -1.16
C GLY A 44 4.75 19.62 -2.02
N ARG A 45 5.02 18.46 -1.41
CA ARG A 45 5.06 17.16 -2.08
C ARG A 45 4.14 16.17 -1.39
N ASP A 46 3.54 15.29 -2.18
CA ASP A 46 2.79 14.16 -1.66
C ASP A 46 3.76 13.07 -1.21
N VAL A 47 3.59 12.63 0.03
CA VAL A 47 4.36 11.55 0.63
C VAL A 47 3.45 10.58 1.37
N TRP A 48 3.85 9.33 1.43
CA TRP A 48 3.09 8.25 2.05
C TRP A 48 3.72 7.85 3.39
N PRO A 49 2.93 7.76 4.48
CA PRO A 49 3.41 7.21 5.74
C PRO A 49 3.84 5.75 5.56
N ALA A 50 5.10 5.44 5.87
CA ALA A 50 5.67 4.12 5.64
C ALA A 50 4.95 3.02 6.44
N ASP A 51 4.50 3.34 7.66
CA ASP A 51 3.74 2.43 8.53
C ASP A 51 2.39 2.01 7.91
N ARG A 52 1.74 2.95 7.22
CA ARG A 52 0.45 2.69 6.57
C ARG A 52 0.64 1.87 5.29
N VAL A 53 1.66 2.20 4.49
CA VAL A 53 2.05 1.42 3.31
C VAL A 53 2.39 -0.01 3.71
N GLU A 54 3.23 -0.18 4.74
CA GLU A 54 3.61 -1.49 5.26
C GLU A 54 2.37 -2.29 5.68
N ARG A 55 1.50 -1.70 6.49
CA ARG A 55 0.28 -2.36 6.98
C ARG A 55 -0.63 -2.81 5.83
N LEU A 56 -0.80 -1.99 4.80
CA LEU A 56 -1.65 -2.32 3.65
C LEU A 56 -0.99 -3.38 2.77
N ALA A 57 0.30 -3.25 2.45
CA ALA A 57 1.05 -4.23 1.70
C ALA A 57 1.04 -5.61 2.39
N SER A 58 1.24 -5.66 3.71
CA SER A 58 1.15 -6.91 4.48
C SER A 58 -0.24 -7.56 4.44
N ARG A 59 -1.31 -6.77 4.29
CA ARG A 59 -2.69 -7.28 4.18
C ARG A 59 -3.09 -7.65 2.75
N ALA A 60 -2.44 -7.05 1.76
CA ALA A 60 -2.68 -7.32 0.35
C ALA A 60 -2.06 -8.64 -0.14
N TYR A 61 -1.21 -9.29 0.66
CA TYR A 61 -0.37 -10.45 0.29
C TYR A 61 -1.11 -11.73 -0.18
N TRP A 62 -2.44 -11.73 -0.32
CA TRP A 62 -3.21 -12.92 -0.71
C TRP A 62 -4.31 -12.68 -1.76
N LEU A 63 -4.43 -11.49 -2.36
CA LEU A 63 -5.42 -11.29 -3.43
C LEU A 63 -4.77 -11.59 -4.78
N GLY A 64 -4.47 -12.86 -5.03
CA GLY A 64 -4.20 -13.32 -6.39
C GLY A 64 -5.42 -12.99 -7.27
N GLU A 65 -5.19 -12.35 -8.42
CA GLU A 65 -6.21 -11.88 -9.37
C GLU A 65 -7.37 -12.86 -9.62
N ASN A 66 -7.11 -14.17 -9.50
CA ASN A 66 -8.04 -15.23 -9.90
C ASN A 66 -9.09 -15.61 -8.84
N GLU A 67 -8.81 -15.50 -7.53
CA GLU A 67 -9.78 -15.97 -6.51
C GLU A 67 -10.87 -14.93 -6.22
N VAL A 68 -10.54 -13.64 -6.23
CA VAL A 68 -11.50 -12.57 -5.87
C VAL A 68 -12.44 -12.23 -7.00
N HIS A 69 -11.93 -12.15 -8.24
CA HIS A 69 -12.74 -11.79 -9.41
C HIS A 69 -13.90 -12.76 -9.62
N SER A 70 -13.62 -14.07 -9.49
CA SER A 70 -14.62 -15.13 -9.58
C SER A 70 -15.68 -15.05 -8.48
N ALA A 71 -15.29 -14.72 -7.24
CA ALA A 71 -16.21 -14.61 -6.11
C ALA A 71 -17.15 -13.39 -6.20
N ILE A 72 -16.69 -12.26 -6.73
CA ILE A 72 -17.52 -11.05 -6.90
C ILE A 72 -18.59 -11.26 -7.97
N LEU A 73 -18.25 -11.85 -9.11
CA LEU A 73 -19.23 -12.16 -10.16
C LEU A 73 -20.29 -13.16 -9.68
N ALA A 74 -19.89 -14.15 -8.89
CA ALA A 74 -20.82 -15.09 -8.28
C ALA A 74 -21.76 -14.45 -7.25
N ALA A 75 -21.32 -13.42 -6.52
CA ALA A 75 -22.16 -12.69 -5.57
C ALA A 75 -23.10 -11.67 -6.22
N ALA A 76 -22.79 -11.22 -7.44
CA ALA A 76 -23.60 -10.25 -8.20
C ALA A 76 -24.68 -10.89 -9.10
N ALA A 77 -24.73 -12.22 -9.18
CA ALA A 77 -25.71 -13.01 -9.92
C ALA A 77 -26.90 -13.43 -9.05
#